data_AF-A0A5D0MB54-F1
#
_entry.id   AF-A0A5D0MB54-F1
#
_cell.length_a   1.000
_cell.length_b   1.000
_cell.length_c   1.000
_cell.angle_alpha   90.00
_cell.angle_beta   90.00
_cell.angle_gamma   90.00
#
_symmetry.space_group_name_H-M   'P 1'
#
loop_
_entity.id
_entity.type
_entity.pdbx_description
1 polymer ?
#
loop_
_entity_poly.entity_id
_entity_poly.type
_entity_poly.pdbx_seq_one_letter_code
_entity_poly.pdbx_strand_id
1 'polypeptide(L)'
;MGRNFEVKSFLNPNPVFESDTLIDPHGRKYHMENYPFIELILTDFKEGEYFIKIKSENFEFERKIEVEKKGQSRSVYFKSKKLEGLDKIKINVDIEGNGIKYNDTKILKTFEVRGQVFDTDSNPLF
;
A
#
# COMPACT_ATOMS: atom_id res chain seq x y z
N MET A 1 22.74 16.41 13.00
CA MET A 1 21.66 15.61 13.63
C MET A 1 20.92 14.89 12.52
N GLY A 2 21.15 13.58 12.40
CA GLY A 2 20.76 12.76 11.25
C GLY A 2 19.27 12.47 11.20
N ARG A 3 18.72 12.37 9.98
CA ARG A 3 17.34 11.98 9.70
C ARG A 3 17.13 10.53 10.14
N ASN A 4 16.45 10.31 11.26
CA ASN A 4 15.99 8.98 11.66
C ASN A 4 14.52 8.81 11.24
N PHE A 5 14.20 8.96 9.96
CA PHE A 5 12.89 8.54 9.45
C PHE A 5 13.08 7.88 8.09
N GLU A 6 12.33 6.81 7.85
CA GLU A 6 12.48 5.97 6.67
C GLU A 6 11.13 5.83 5.97
N VAL A 7 11.17 5.82 4.63
CA VAL A 7 10.03 5.49 3.79
C VAL A 7 10.40 4.28 2.95
N LYS A 8 9.77 3.15 3.24
CA LYS A 8 9.81 1.94 2.39
C LYS A 8 8.58 1.92 1.50
N SER A 9 8.72 1.31 0.34
CA SER A 9 7.68 1.35 -0.68
C SER A 9 7.63 0.03 -1.45
N PHE A 10 6.43 -0.52 -1.59
CA PHE A 10 6.19 -1.84 -2.19
C PHE A 10 5.05 -1.75 -3.20
N LEU A 11 5.15 -2.52 -4.29
CA LEU A 11 4.05 -2.77 -5.21
C LEU A 11 3.53 -4.18 -4.98
N ASN A 12 2.25 -4.28 -4.62
CA ASN A 12 1.54 -5.54 -4.43
C ASN A 12 0.65 -5.80 -5.65
N PRO A 13 0.92 -6.85 -6.45
CA PRO A 13 0.28 -7.09 -7.74
C PRO A 13 -1.06 -7.82 -7.61
N ASN A 14 -1.79 -7.58 -6.52
CA ASN A 14 -3.03 -8.31 -6.23
C ASN A 14 -3.93 -8.38 -7.47
N PRO A 15 -4.45 -9.56 -7.84
CA PRO A 15 -5.33 -9.68 -8.99
C PRO A 15 -6.57 -8.81 -8.77
N VAL A 16 -6.97 -8.10 -9.83
CA VAL A 16 -8.19 -7.31 -9.80
C VAL A 16 -9.37 -8.26 -9.70
N PHE A 17 -10.16 -8.09 -8.65
CA PHE A 17 -11.36 -8.89 -8.40
C PHE A 17 -12.45 -7.96 -7.90
N GLU A 18 -13.55 -7.89 -8.64
CA GLU A 18 -14.79 -7.26 -8.22
C GLU A 18 -15.84 -8.35 -8.29
N SER A 19 -16.35 -8.79 -7.15
CA SER A 19 -17.37 -9.83 -7.09
C SER A 19 -18.53 -9.40 -6.24
N ASP A 20 -19.59 -10.19 -6.33
CA ASP A 20 -20.81 -10.04 -5.56
C ASP A 20 -20.58 -9.98 -4.04
N THR A 21 -21.62 -9.51 -3.37
CA THR A 21 -21.65 -9.35 -1.92
C THR A 21 -21.62 -10.72 -1.22
N LEU A 22 -20.59 -10.98 -0.42
CA LEU A 22 -20.63 -12.05 0.57
C LEU A 22 -21.61 -11.66 1.67
N ILE A 23 -22.58 -12.54 1.94
CA ILE A 23 -23.47 -12.40 3.08
C ILE A 23 -23.07 -13.45 4.10
N ASP A 24 -22.66 -13.03 5.30
CA ASP A 24 -22.32 -13.97 6.35
C ASP A 24 -23.58 -14.62 6.98
N PRO A 25 -23.43 -15.67 7.80
CA PRO A 25 -24.57 -16.32 8.46
C PRO A 25 -25.38 -15.41 9.39
N HIS A 26 -24.89 -14.21 9.72
CA HIS A 26 -25.57 -13.20 10.52
C HIS A 26 -26.21 -12.10 9.64
N GLY A 27 -26.22 -12.26 8.31
CA GLY A 27 -26.81 -11.32 7.37
C GLY A 27 -25.94 -10.09 7.05
N ARG A 28 -24.70 -10.04 7.53
CA ARG A 28 -23.77 -8.93 7.24
C ARG A 28 -23.25 -9.06 5.81
N LYS A 29 -23.29 -7.94 5.10
CA LYS A 29 -22.90 -7.83 3.70
C LYS A 29 -21.47 -7.31 3.56
N TYR A 30 -20.64 -8.04 2.84
CA TYR A 30 -19.26 -7.71 2.54
C TYR A 30 -19.09 -7.63 1.03
N HIS A 31 -18.81 -6.44 0.49
CA HIS A 31 -18.39 -6.33 -0.90
C HIS A 31 -16.96 -6.82 -1.03
N MET A 32 -16.76 -7.79 -1.90
CA MET A 32 -15.43 -8.31 -2.18
C MET A 32 -14.81 -7.52 -3.33
N GLU A 33 -13.92 -6.61 -2.98
CA GLU A 33 -13.10 -5.87 -3.94
C GLU A 33 -11.63 -6.06 -3.61
N ASN A 34 -10.85 -6.43 -4.63
CA ASN A 34 -9.40 -6.53 -4.56
C ASN A 34 -8.81 -5.74 -5.73
N TYR A 35 -7.80 -4.93 -5.43
CA TYR A 35 -7.04 -4.19 -6.43
C TYR A 35 -5.56 -4.25 -6.08
N PRO A 36 -4.68 -4.17 -7.08
CA PRO A 36 -3.27 -3.94 -6.84
C PRO A 36 -3.07 -2.62 -6.08
N PHE A 37 -2.02 -2.56 -5.27
CA PHE A 37 -1.78 -1.41 -4.41
C PHE A 37 -0.32 -1.13 -4.17
N ILE A 38 -0.02 0.16 -3.99
CA ILE A 38 1.27 0.60 -3.44
C ILE A 38 1.12 0.69 -1.92
N GLU A 39 2.06 0.09 -1.19
CA GLU A 39 2.20 0.28 0.25
C GLU A 39 3.41 1.17 0.51
N LEU A 40 3.21 2.25 1.25
CA LEU A 40 4.29 3.03 1.86
C LEU A 40 4.34 2.75 3.35
N ILE A 41 5.50 2.31 3.85
CA ILE A 41 5.74 2.15 5.28
C ILE A 41 6.54 3.36 5.76
N LEU A 42 5.92 4.15 6.63
CA LEU A 42 6.51 5.33 7.25
C LEU A 42 7.05 4.93 8.62
N THR A 43 8.35 5.01 8.81
CA THR A 43 9.01 4.66 10.08
C THR A 43 9.58 5.91 10.73
N ASP A 44 9.37 6.05 12.05
CA ASP A 44 9.87 7.16 12.88
C ASP A 44 9.38 8.57 12.49
N PHE A 45 8.21 8.64 11.84
CA PHE A 45 7.51 9.91 11.65
C PHE A 45 7.01 10.46 13.00
N LYS A 46 7.05 11.79 13.15
CA LYS A 46 6.48 12.46 14.33
C LYS A 46 4.96 12.35 14.30
N GLU A 47 4.33 12.42 15.47
CA GLU A 47 2.87 12.53 15.56
C GLU A 47 2.36 13.74 14.77
N GLY A 48 1.21 13.63 14.11
CA GLY A 48 0.57 14.72 13.39
C GLY A 48 0.08 14.35 11.99
N GLU A 49 -0.46 15.34 11.29
CA GLU A 49 -1.03 15.15 9.97
C GLU A 49 0.03 15.27 8.86
N TYR A 50 -0.06 14.38 7.88
CA TYR A 50 0.78 14.37 6.69
C TYR A 50 -0.05 14.23 5.43
N PHE A 51 0.36 14.96 4.41
CA PHE A 51 -0.11 14.81 3.05
C PHE A 51 0.93 14.04 2.24
N ILE A 52 0.51 12.94 1.64
CA ILE A 52 1.35 12.05 0.85
C ILE A 52 0.86 12.09 -0.58
N LYS A 53 1.80 12.30 -1.50
CA LYS A 53 1.56 12.31 -2.93
C LYS A 53 2.53 11.36 -3.62
N ILE A 54 1.99 10.45 -4.42
CA ILE A 54 2.74 9.52 -5.27
C ILE A 54 2.50 9.92 -6.71
N LYS A 55 3.58 10.15 -7.46
CA LYS A 55 3.52 10.44 -8.90
C LYS A 55 4.30 9.41 -9.69
N SER A 56 3.74 8.95 -10.79
CA SER A 56 4.45 8.28 -11.87
C SER A 56 4.08 8.95 -13.19
N GLU A 57 4.59 8.46 -14.32
CA GLU A 57 4.25 8.98 -15.64
C GLU A 57 2.75 8.81 -15.96
N ASN A 58 2.13 7.73 -15.47
CA ASN A 58 0.77 7.33 -15.86
C ASN A 58 -0.29 7.49 -14.76
N PHE A 59 0.11 7.84 -13.54
CA PHE A 59 -0.84 8.02 -12.44
C PHE A 59 -0.32 8.97 -11.38
N GLU A 60 -1.27 9.48 -10.62
CA GLU A 60 -1.04 10.27 -9.43
C GLU A 60 -2.01 9.80 -8.34
N PHE A 61 -1.49 9.64 -7.13
CA PHE A 61 -2.28 9.34 -5.95
C PHE A 61 -1.97 10.33 -4.85
N GLU A 62 -2.99 10.69 -4.09
CA GLU A 62 -2.88 11.61 -2.95
C GLU A 62 -3.63 11.03 -1.76
N ARG A 63 -3.06 11.20 -0.57
CA ARG A 63 -3.72 10.77 0.67
C ARG A 63 -3.27 11.62 1.84
N LYS A 64 -4.24 12.07 2.63
CA LYS A 64 -4.01 12.62 3.97
C LYS A 64 -4.02 11.48 4.98
N ILE A 65 -3.04 11.46 5.87
CA ILE A 65 -2.97 10.54 7.00
C ILE A 65 -2.66 11.31 8.28
N GLU A 66 -2.96 10.68 9.42
CA GLU A 66 -2.54 11.14 10.74
C GLU A 66 -1.59 10.10 11.31
N VAL A 67 -0.47 10.50 11.89
CA VAL A 67 0.39 9.61 12.68
C VAL A 67 0.01 9.86 14.14
N GLU A 68 -0.61 8.89 14.79
CA GLU A 68 -1.15 9.05 16.15
C GLU A 68 -0.10 8.88 17.24
N LYS A 69 1.02 8.21 16.95
CA LYS A 69 2.07 7.95 17.94
C LYS A 69 3.45 8.01 17.33
N LYS A 70 4.33 8.78 17.96
CA LYS A 70 5.75 8.88 17.59
C LYS A 70 6.46 7.53 17.71
N GLY A 71 7.30 7.19 16.74
CA GLY A 71 8.13 5.97 16.75
C GLY A 71 7.38 4.70 16.35
N GLN A 72 6.11 4.81 15.92
CA GLN A 72 5.37 3.70 15.33
C GLN A 72 5.53 3.72 13.81
N SER A 73 5.68 2.53 13.21
CA SER A 73 5.58 2.40 11.76
C SER A 73 4.12 2.44 11.31
N ARG A 74 3.82 3.23 10.27
CA ARG A 74 2.46 3.32 9.70
C ARG A 74 2.49 2.94 8.22
N SER A 75 1.67 1.95 7.85
CA SER A 75 1.44 1.58 6.46
C SER A 75 0.36 2.45 5.84
N VAL A 76 0.63 2.94 4.64
CA VAL A 76 -0.29 3.74 3.83
C VAL A 76 -0.49 3.04 2.50
N TYR A 77 -1.75 2.70 2.22
CA TYR A 77 -2.12 1.93 1.04
C TYR A 77 -2.74 2.82 -0.03
N PHE A 78 -2.33 2.62 -1.28
CA PHE A 78 -2.88 3.27 -2.46
C PHE A 78 -3.38 2.20 -3.43
N LYS A 79 -4.66 1.82 -3.26
CA LYS A 79 -5.32 0.78 -4.07
C LYS A 79 -5.80 1.38 -5.40
N SER A 80 -5.49 0.75 -6.53
CA SER A 80 -5.98 1.20 -7.83
C SER A 80 -5.83 0.13 -8.91
N LYS A 81 -6.86 -0.05 -9.75
CA LYS A 81 -6.77 -0.84 -11.00
C LYS A 81 -5.68 -0.34 -11.94
N LYS A 82 -5.30 0.94 -11.87
CA LYS A 82 -4.20 1.51 -12.70
C LYS A 82 -2.84 0.86 -12.45
N LEU A 83 -2.72 0.09 -11.36
CA LEU A 83 -1.51 -0.63 -11.00
C LEU A 83 -1.47 -2.06 -11.53
N GLU A 84 -2.54 -2.52 -12.18
CA GLU A 84 -2.64 -3.86 -12.74
C GLU A 84 -1.60 -4.07 -13.86
N GLY A 85 -0.94 -5.24 -13.83
CA GLY A 85 0.07 -5.62 -14.84
C GLY A 85 1.39 -4.83 -14.78
N LEU A 86 1.61 -4.00 -13.75
CA LEU A 86 2.87 -3.29 -13.57
C LEU A 86 3.90 -4.16 -12.83
N ASP A 87 5.08 -4.36 -13.41
CA ASP A 87 6.15 -5.19 -12.82
C ASP A 87 7.29 -4.39 -12.20
N LYS A 88 7.63 -3.26 -12.83
CA LYS A 88 8.69 -2.36 -12.37
C LYS A 88 8.30 -0.92 -12.69
N ILE A 89 8.06 -0.15 -11.65
CA ILE A 89 7.62 1.24 -11.80
C ILE A 89 8.47 2.20 -11.00
N LYS A 90 8.82 3.33 -11.63
CA LYS A 90 9.45 4.46 -10.97
C LYS A 90 8.35 5.39 -10.46
N ILE A 91 8.40 5.71 -9.18
CA ILE A 91 7.50 6.66 -8.55
C ILE A 91 8.30 7.75 -7.85
N ASN A 92 7.74 8.95 -7.79
CA ASN A 92 8.17 10.02 -6.91
C ASN A 92 7.22 10.07 -5.71
N VAL A 93 7.76 10.04 -4.50
CA VAL A 93 7.03 10.12 -3.25
C VAL A 93 7.32 11.46 -2.59
N ASP A 94 6.29 12.29 -2.53
CA ASP A 94 6.25 13.57 -1.83
C ASP A 94 5.48 13.40 -0.52
N ILE A 95 6.08 13.77 0.62
CA ILE A 95 5.41 13.80 1.92
C ILE A 95 5.66 15.14 2.59
N GLU A 96 4.58 15.81 2.98
CA GLU A 96 4.63 17.10 3.67
C GLU A 96 3.70 17.08 4.87
N GLY A 97 4.19 17.55 6.02
CA GLY A 97 3.40 17.61 7.24
C GLY A 97 4.26 17.78 8.48
N ASN A 98 3.72 18.44 9.50
CA ASN A 98 4.35 18.64 10.80
C ASN A 98 5.86 19.06 10.75
N GLY A 99 6.18 20.00 9.85
CA GLY A 99 7.54 20.51 9.65
C GLY A 99 8.52 19.54 8.96
N ILE A 100 8.04 18.39 8.47
CA ILE A 100 8.78 17.45 7.64
C ILE A 100 8.42 17.70 6.18
N LYS A 101 9.45 17.76 5.33
CA LYS A 101 9.33 17.70 3.88
C LYS A 101 10.25 16.60 3.37
N TYR A 102 9.66 15.61 2.71
CA TYR A 102 10.35 14.47 2.12
C TYR A 102 10.00 14.40 0.65
N ASN A 103 11.01 14.28 -0.19
CA ASN A 103 10.89 13.96 -1.60
C ASN A 103 11.92 12.89 -1.91
N ASP A 104 11.49 11.77 -2.47
CA ASP A 104 12.39 10.73 -2.94
C ASP A 104 11.80 9.97 -4.12
N THR A 105 12.67 9.51 -4.99
CA THR A 105 12.30 8.69 -6.14
C THR A 105 12.57 7.22 -5.82
N LYS A 106 11.53 6.39 -5.84
CA LYS A 106 11.60 4.96 -5.58
C LYS A 106 11.38 4.16 -6.86
N ILE A 107 12.10 3.06 -6.99
CA ILE A 107 11.81 2.03 -8.00
C ILE A 107 11.10 0.89 -7.28
N LEU A 108 9.80 0.75 -7.53
CA LEU A 108 9.03 -0.36 -7.01
C LEU A 108 9.26 -1.57 -7.90
N LYS A 109 9.56 -2.69 -7.25
CA LYS A 109 9.54 -4.01 -7.88
C LYS A 109 8.34 -4.75 -7.32
N THR A 110 7.64 -5.45 -8.19
CA THR A 110 6.64 -6.43 -7.77
C THR A 110 7.34 -7.51 -6.96
N PHE A 111 6.92 -7.67 -5.71
CA PHE A 111 7.31 -8.85 -4.93
C PHE A 111 6.36 -9.98 -5.37
N GLU A 112 6.90 -11.04 -5.97
CA GLU A 112 6.13 -12.27 -6.18
C GLU A 112 5.60 -12.75 -4.84
N VAL A 113 4.28 -12.66 -4.65
CA VAL A 113 3.62 -13.29 -3.52
C VAL A 113 3.65 -14.79 -3.79
N ARG A 114 4.65 -15.48 -3.23
CA ARG A 114 4.72 -16.93 -3.25
C ARG A 114 3.83 -17.48 -2.14
N GLY A 115 2.72 -18.08 -2.51
CA GLY A 115 1.86 -18.84 -1.61
C GLY A 115 1.63 -20.23 -2.19
N GLN A 116 1.70 -21.26 -1.35
CA GLN A 116 1.10 -22.55 -1.66
C GLN A 116 -0.38 -22.46 -1.29
N VAL A 117 -1.27 -22.72 -2.25
CA VAL A 117 -2.67 -22.93 -1.93
C VAL A 117 -2.76 -24.32 -1.33
N PHE A 118 -3.42 -24.45 -0.18
CA PHE A 118 -3.68 -25.76 0.42
C PHE A 118 -5.16 -26.10 0.27
N ASP A 119 -5.48 -27.37 0.06
CA ASP A 119 -6.85 -27.87 0.17
C ASP A 119 -7.33 -27.85 1.63
N THR A 120 -8.58 -28.24 1.86
CA THR A 120 -9.17 -28.29 3.21
C THR A 120 -8.47 -29.27 4.15
N ASP A 121 -7.71 -30.22 3.60
CA ASP A 121 -6.93 -31.21 4.33
C ASP A 121 -5.45 -30.78 4.46
N SER A 122 -5.14 -29.52 4.13
CA SER A 122 -3.79 -28.95 4.16
C SER A 122 -2.79 -29.57 3.18
N ASN A 123 -3.24 -30.18 2.08
CA ASN A 123 -2.38 -30.62 0.99
C ASN A 123 -2.18 -29.49 -0.03
N PRO A 124 -0.97 -29.31 -0.60
CA PRO A 124 -0.72 -28.27 -1.58
C PRO A 124 -1.46 -28.56 -2.90
N LEU A 125 -2.21 -27.57 -3.39
CA LEU A 125 -2.80 -27.50 -4.72
C LEU A 125 -1.85 -26.73 -5.64
N PHE A 126 -1.52 -27.33 -6.80
CA PHE A 126 -0.68 -26.73 -7.84
C PHE A 126 -1.46 -25.73 -8.69
#